data_AF-A0A447PTG1-F1
#
_entry.id   AF-A0A447PTG1-F1
#
_cell.length_a   1.000
_cell.length_b   1.000
_cell.length_c   1.000
_cell.angle_alpha   90.00
_cell.angle_beta   90.00
_cell.angle_gamma   90.00
#
_symmetry.space_group_name_H-M   'P 1'
#
loop_
_entity.id
_entity.type
_entity.pdbx_description
1 polymer ?
#
loop_
_entity_poly.entity_id
_entity_poly.type
_entity_poly.pdbx_seq_one_letter_code
_entity_poly.pdbx_strand_id
1 'polypeptide(L)'
;MKDAQLNTLCQRHQAVLINSASNSITVAVVDAPSHALLDALHFATQKQIDIVCWTRQQMENHRHKPDQAPSANAAKGGETAAQLLNQTLRSAMAKRASDIHLEPGASRYRIRLRIDGVLHILQDIAKETGLALTARLKVLGNLDIAEHRLPQDGQFTVDLAGDSISFRIATLPCKEGEKVVLRLLHQVEQTLDLDTLGMYGAQLTAFRQALQQPQGLVLVDWPHR
;
A
#
# COMPACT_ATOMS: atom_id res chain seq x y z
N MET A 1 -29.08 -14.38 1.86
CA MET A 1 -29.16 -15.02 3.19
C MET A 1 -29.37 -13.94 4.25
N LYS A 2 -30.17 -14.18 5.29
CA LYS A 2 -30.46 -13.18 6.34
C LYS A 2 -29.29 -13.08 7.31
N ASP A 3 -28.88 -11.88 7.70
CA ASP A 3 -27.68 -11.59 8.52
C ASP A 3 -27.62 -12.37 9.85
N ALA A 4 -28.77 -12.78 10.39
CA ALA A 4 -28.88 -13.62 11.59
C ALA A 4 -28.19 -15.00 11.45
N GLN A 5 -28.26 -15.63 10.27
CA GLN A 5 -27.60 -16.92 10.03
C GLN A 5 -26.08 -16.78 9.96
N LEU A 6 -25.60 -15.68 9.36
CA LEU A 6 -24.17 -15.38 9.27
C LEU A 6 -23.57 -15.05 10.63
N ASN A 7 -24.29 -14.30 11.46
CA ASN A 7 -23.86 -14.00 12.81
C ASN A 7 -23.76 -15.28 13.66
N THR A 8 -24.74 -16.18 13.54
CA THR A 8 -24.74 -17.48 14.23
C THR A 8 -23.57 -18.35 13.78
N LEU A 9 -23.23 -18.33 12.49
CA LEU A 9 -22.07 -19.05 11.95
C LEU A 9 -20.76 -18.49 12.52
N CYS A 10 -20.59 -17.16 12.51
CA CYS A 10 -19.39 -16.51 13.04
C CYS A 10 -19.18 -16.84 14.52
N GLN A 11 -20.24 -16.78 15.34
CA GLN A 11 -20.16 -17.08 16.77
C GLN A 11 -19.68 -18.51 17.07
N ARG A 12 -20.08 -19.51 16.27
CA ARG A 12 -19.62 -20.91 16.44
C ARG A 12 -18.12 -21.06 16.24
N HIS A 13 -17.52 -20.21 15.40
CA HIS A 13 -16.12 -20.26 15.03
C HIS A 13 -15.28 -19.17 15.74
N GLN A 14 -15.77 -18.63 16.87
CA GLN A 14 -15.10 -17.57 17.64
C GLN A 14 -14.82 -16.30 16.83
N ALA A 15 -15.66 -16.03 15.84
CA ALA A 15 -15.58 -14.86 14.98
C ALA A 15 -16.77 -13.93 15.21
N VAL A 16 -16.60 -12.66 14.86
CA VAL A 16 -17.65 -11.64 14.99
C VAL A 16 -17.94 -11.06 13.61
N LEU A 17 -19.20 -11.14 13.18
CA LEU A 17 -19.65 -10.44 11.99
C LEU A 17 -19.77 -8.94 12.33
N ILE A 18 -18.87 -8.14 11.79
CA ILE A 18 -18.84 -6.69 12.03
C ILE A 18 -19.82 -5.99 11.09
N ASN A 19 -19.82 -6.39 9.82
CA ASN A 19 -20.62 -5.76 8.79
C ASN A 19 -21.02 -6.78 7.72
N SER A 20 -22.23 -6.61 7.19
CA SER A 20 -22.77 -7.36 6.07
C SER A 20 -23.35 -6.35 5.07
N ALA A 21 -22.58 -6.04 4.02
CA ALA A 21 -23.02 -5.23 2.90
C ALA A 21 -23.60 -6.10 1.79
N SER A 22 -24.14 -5.51 0.73
CA SER A 22 -24.74 -6.26 -0.39
C SER A 22 -23.73 -7.17 -1.11
N ASN A 23 -22.47 -6.76 -1.24
CA ASN A 23 -21.43 -7.50 -1.98
C ASN A 23 -20.21 -7.94 -1.15
N SER A 24 -20.09 -7.50 0.10
CA SER A 24 -18.99 -7.89 0.99
C SER A 24 -19.45 -8.11 2.41
N ILE A 25 -18.70 -8.93 3.15
CA ILE A 25 -18.86 -9.14 4.58
C ILE A 25 -17.53 -8.90 5.28
N THR A 26 -17.57 -8.30 6.46
CA THR A 26 -16.38 -8.09 7.28
C THR A 26 -16.50 -8.92 8.55
N VAL A 27 -15.53 -9.81 8.76
CA VAL A 27 -15.49 -10.74 9.88
C VAL A 27 -14.23 -10.50 10.71
N ALA A 28 -14.41 -10.25 12.01
CA ALA A 28 -13.32 -10.18 12.96
C ALA A 28 -13.00 -11.55 13.55
N VAL A 29 -11.70 -11.84 13.65
CA VAL A 29 -11.14 -13.04 14.28
C VAL A 29 -10.01 -12.65 15.21
N VAL A 30 -9.75 -13.44 16.24
CA VAL A 30 -8.59 -13.20 17.12
C VAL A 30 -7.34 -13.80 16.49
N ASP A 31 -6.29 -12.99 16.39
CA ASP A 31 -4.96 -13.36 15.88
C ASP A 31 -4.93 -13.81 14.41
N ALA A 32 -5.60 -14.90 14.05
CA ALA A 32 -5.68 -15.44 12.69
C ALA A 32 -7.00 -16.18 12.41
N PRO A 33 -7.51 -16.15 11.17
CA PRO A 33 -8.70 -16.92 10.79
C PRO A 33 -8.38 -18.41 10.70
N SER A 34 -9.28 -19.25 11.22
CA SER A 34 -9.19 -20.70 11.00
C SER A 34 -9.65 -21.08 9.59
N HIS A 35 -9.04 -22.11 9.00
CA HIS A 35 -9.48 -22.66 7.70
C HIS A 35 -10.96 -23.09 7.72
N ALA A 36 -11.42 -23.70 8.81
CA ALA A 36 -12.81 -24.10 8.96
C ALA A 36 -13.80 -22.91 8.92
N LEU A 37 -13.41 -21.75 9.45
CA LEU A 37 -14.21 -20.52 9.36
C LEU A 37 -14.26 -20.00 7.93
N LEU A 38 -13.10 -19.97 7.25
CA LEU A 38 -12.99 -19.51 5.87
C LEU A 38 -13.84 -20.34 4.92
N ASP A 39 -13.77 -21.67 5.03
CA ASP A 39 -14.54 -22.60 4.21
C ASP A 39 -16.04 -22.46 4.49
N ALA A 40 -16.42 -22.32 5.76
CA ALA A 40 -17.81 -22.11 6.15
C ALA A 40 -18.37 -20.78 5.63
N LEU A 41 -17.59 -19.69 5.65
CA LEU A 41 -18.02 -18.38 5.13
C LEU A 41 -18.11 -18.36 3.59
N HIS A 42 -17.19 -19.03 2.89
CA HIS A 42 -17.26 -19.22 1.44
C HIS A 42 -18.44 -20.09 1.02
N PHE A 43 -18.74 -21.14 1.79
CA PHE A 43 -19.90 -22.00 1.52
C PHE A 43 -21.22 -21.27 1.81
N ALA A 44 -21.26 -20.47 2.87
CA ALA A 44 -22.46 -19.75 3.29
C ALA A 44 -22.71 -18.45 2.48
N THR A 45 -21.69 -17.87 1.85
CA THR A 45 -21.81 -16.60 1.11
C THR A 45 -20.95 -16.57 -0.15
N GLN A 46 -21.51 -16.01 -1.22
CA GLN A 46 -20.76 -15.65 -2.44
C GLN A 46 -20.24 -14.20 -2.42
N LYS A 47 -20.22 -13.57 -1.23
CA LYS A 47 -19.79 -12.17 -1.06
C LYS A 47 -18.28 -12.14 -0.86
N GLN A 48 -17.66 -10.99 -1.14
CA GLN A 48 -16.25 -10.78 -0.81
C GLN A 48 -16.05 -10.79 0.71
N ILE A 49 -15.11 -11.60 1.21
CA ILE A 49 -14.88 -11.79 2.65
C ILE A 49 -13.63 -11.01 3.04
N ASP A 50 -13.83 -9.96 3.84
CA ASP A 50 -12.74 -9.20 4.44
C ASP A 50 -12.53 -9.64 5.89
N ILE A 51 -11.34 -10.15 6.20
CA ILE A 51 -11.00 -10.60 7.55
C ILE A 51 -10.15 -9.56 8.24
N VAL A 52 -10.54 -9.23 9.47
CA VAL A 52 -9.81 -8.34 10.34
C VAL A 52 -9.34 -9.11 11.57
N CYS A 53 -8.04 -9.09 11.83
CA CYS A 53 -7.50 -9.68 13.04
C CYS A 53 -7.61 -8.67 14.19
N TRP A 54 -8.37 -9.03 15.22
CA TRP A 54 -8.52 -8.28 16.45
C TRP A 54 -7.69 -8.89 17.57
N THR A 55 -7.32 -8.07 18.54
CA THR A 55 -6.78 -8.56 19.81
C THR A 55 -7.90 -9.11 20.68
N ARG A 56 -7.56 -9.99 21.63
CA ARG A 56 -8.52 -10.50 22.63
C ARG A 56 -9.27 -9.38 23.35
N GLN A 57 -8.57 -8.30 23.69
CA GLN A 57 -9.14 -7.13 24.34
C GLN A 57 -10.16 -6.39 23.45
N GLN A 58 -9.91 -6.28 22.14
CA GLN A 58 -10.87 -5.71 21.19
C GLN A 58 -12.12 -6.58 21.05
N MET A 59 -11.95 -7.91 21.04
CA MET A 59 -13.09 -8.84 20.96
C MET A 59 -13.94 -8.83 22.24
N GLU A 60 -13.31 -8.73 23.41
CA GLU A 60 -14.01 -8.59 24.70
C GLU A 60 -14.77 -7.27 24.79
N ASN A 61 -14.16 -6.15 24.38
CA ASN A 61 -14.85 -4.85 24.33
C ASN A 61 -16.09 -4.87 23.42
N HIS A 62 -16.06 -5.64 22.33
CA HIS A 62 -17.21 -5.81 21.45
C HIS A 62 -18.29 -6.74 22.03
N ARG A 63 -17.93 -7.77 22.80
CA ARG A 63 -18.90 -8.67 23.44
C ARG A 63 -19.72 -8.00 24.55
N HIS A 64 -19.18 -6.97 25.21
CA HIS A 64 -19.84 -6.25 26.31
C HIS A 64 -20.78 -5.13 25.86
N LYS A 65 -20.92 -4.86 24.55
CA LYS A 65 -21.94 -3.98 23.98
C LYS A 65 -22.80 -4.74 22.98
N PRO A 66 -23.87 -5.44 23.41
CA PRO A 66 -24.59 -6.35 22.54
C PRO A 66 -25.66 -5.69 21.65
N ASP A 67 -25.82 -4.37 21.64
CA ASP A 67 -26.86 -3.75 20.81
C ASP A 67 -26.45 -2.37 20.28
N GLN A 68 -25.99 -2.34 19.03
CA GLN A 68 -26.01 -1.16 18.14
C GLN A 68 -25.52 -1.54 16.74
N ALA A 69 -26.46 -1.92 15.87
CA ALA A 69 -26.30 -1.69 14.43
C ALA A 69 -26.84 -0.29 14.08
N PRO A 70 -26.31 0.35 13.04
CA PRO A 70 -24.97 0.92 12.96
C PRO A 70 -24.98 2.34 13.55
N SER A 71 -24.20 2.60 14.61
CA SER A 71 -23.97 3.99 15.00
C SER A 71 -22.94 4.61 14.06
N ALA A 72 -23.47 5.22 13.00
CA ALA A 72 -22.97 6.50 12.54
C ALA A 72 -22.92 7.46 13.74
N ASN A 73 -21.83 7.43 14.50
CA ASN A 73 -21.44 8.51 15.40
C ASN A 73 -19.94 8.73 15.28
N ALA A 74 -19.62 9.58 14.31
CA ALA A 74 -18.63 10.64 14.39
C ALA A 74 -17.81 10.70 15.69
N ALA A 75 -16.75 9.90 15.77
CA ALA A 75 -15.48 10.45 16.21
C ALA A 75 -14.89 11.16 14.99
N LYS A 76 -15.14 12.47 14.88
CA LYS A 76 -14.58 13.43 13.91
C LYS A 76 -13.74 12.79 12.77
N GLY A 77 -14.37 12.60 11.61
CA GLY A 77 -13.76 12.33 10.29
C GLY A 77 -12.35 11.71 10.30
N GLY A 78 -12.24 10.41 10.58
CA GLY A 78 -11.00 9.67 10.47
C GLY A 78 -11.04 8.69 9.31
N GLU A 79 -10.30 8.96 8.24
CA GLU A 79 -10.08 8.02 7.14
C GLU A 79 -9.33 6.78 7.65
N THR A 80 -9.72 5.58 7.22
CA THR A 80 -8.93 4.37 7.53
C THR A 80 -7.55 4.46 6.88
N ALA A 81 -6.52 3.85 7.48
CA ALA A 81 -5.18 3.86 6.90
C ALA A 81 -5.14 3.34 5.44
N ALA A 82 -6.01 2.39 5.10
CA ALA A 82 -6.14 1.90 3.72
C ALA A 82 -6.75 2.95 2.78
N GLN A 83 -7.82 3.65 3.21
CA GLN A 83 -8.41 4.74 2.44
C GLN A 83 -7.42 5.88 2.26
N LEU A 84 -6.75 6.29 3.32
CA LEU A 84 -5.73 7.34 3.30
C LEU A 84 -4.56 6.97 2.39
N LEU A 85 -4.08 5.72 2.42
CA LEU A 85 -3.04 5.25 1.50
C LEU A 85 -3.51 5.37 0.05
N ASN A 86 -4.68 4.82 -0.27
CA ASN A 86 -5.22 4.88 -1.63
C ASN A 86 -5.41 6.33 -2.11
N GLN A 87 -5.90 7.21 -1.24
CA GLN A 87 -6.03 8.63 -1.54
C GLN A 87 -4.68 9.32 -1.73
N THR A 88 -3.67 8.98 -0.92
CA THR A 88 -2.31 9.50 -1.05
C THR A 88 -1.68 9.08 -2.38
N LEU A 89 -1.80 7.79 -2.75
CA LEU A 89 -1.30 7.28 -4.02
C LEU A 89 -2.01 7.94 -5.22
N ARG A 90 -3.34 8.06 -5.18
CA ARG A 90 -4.11 8.77 -6.21
C ARG A 90 -3.72 10.25 -6.32
N SER A 91 -3.50 10.92 -5.19
CA SER A 91 -3.07 12.31 -5.15
C SER A 91 -1.67 12.49 -5.75
N ALA A 92 -0.77 11.55 -5.49
CA ALA A 92 0.57 11.54 -6.07
C ALA A 92 0.51 11.38 -7.59
N MET A 93 -0.30 10.47 -8.10
CA MET A 93 -0.51 10.30 -9.55
C MET A 93 -1.12 11.53 -10.20
N ALA A 94 -2.21 12.07 -9.62
CA ALA A 94 -2.90 13.23 -10.15
C ALA A 94 -1.97 14.47 -10.23
N LYS A 95 -1.02 14.57 -9.29
CA LYS A 95 0.00 15.62 -9.24
C LYS A 95 1.30 15.25 -9.98
N ARG A 96 1.36 14.09 -10.64
CA ARG A 96 2.55 13.56 -11.36
C ARG A 96 3.82 13.56 -10.50
N ALA A 97 3.69 13.16 -9.24
CA ALA A 97 4.81 13.09 -8.32
C ALA A 97 5.76 11.93 -8.67
N SER A 98 7.08 12.15 -8.57
CA SER A 98 8.10 11.11 -8.76
C SER A 98 8.28 10.24 -7.53
N ASP A 99 8.17 10.84 -6.35
CA ASP A 99 8.37 10.17 -5.06
C ASP A 99 7.31 10.61 -4.05
N ILE A 100 6.94 9.68 -3.16
CA ILE A 100 6.09 9.91 -1.99
C ILE A 100 6.94 9.64 -0.76
N HIS A 101 7.03 10.60 0.14
CA HIS A 101 7.80 10.53 1.36
C HIS A 101 6.85 10.52 2.56
N LEU A 102 6.91 9.47 3.37
CA LEU A 102 6.27 9.37 4.67
C LEU A 102 7.35 9.51 5.74
N GLU A 103 7.34 10.63 6.46
CA GLU A 103 8.44 11.00 7.36
C GLU A 103 7.95 11.06 8.82
N PRO A 104 8.57 10.31 9.74
CA PRO A 104 8.22 10.37 11.15
C PRO A 104 8.74 11.68 11.76
N GLY A 105 7.87 12.38 12.47
CA GLY A 105 8.22 13.50 13.34
C GLY A 105 7.87 13.20 14.79
N ALA A 106 8.29 14.08 15.71
CA ALA A 106 8.12 13.86 17.15
C ALA A 106 6.66 13.62 17.56
N SER A 107 5.74 14.43 17.03
CA SER A 107 4.31 14.37 17.35
C SER A 107 3.40 13.89 16.21
N ARG A 108 3.89 13.90 14.97
CA ARG A 108 3.10 13.61 13.77
C ARG A 108 3.97 13.08 12.65
N TYR A 109 3.36 12.34 11.74
CA TYR A 109 3.98 11.97 10.47
C TYR A 109 3.67 13.04 9.44
N ARG A 110 4.62 13.26 8.53
CA ARG A 110 4.47 14.18 7.40
C ARG A 110 4.51 13.42 6.10
N ILE A 111 3.50 13.63 5.25
CA ILE A 111 3.49 13.12 3.88
C ILE A 111 3.94 14.25 2.95
N ARG A 112 4.98 14.00 2.15
CA ARG A 112 5.46 14.90 1.09
C ARG A 112 5.47 14.20 -0.25
N LEU A 113 5.26 14.97 -1.30
CA LEU A 113 5.38 14.54 -2.69
C LEU A 113 6.55 15.25 -3.32
N ARG A 114 7.38 14.53 -4.08
CA ARG A 114 8.35 15.16 -4.97
C ARG A 114 7.69 15.40 -6.32
N ILE A 115 7.54 16.66 -6.70
CA ILE A 115 6.96 17.08 -7.98
C ILE A 115 8.01 17.94 -8.66
N ASP A 116 8.37 17.60 -9.90
CA ASP A 116 9.40 18.30 -10.68
C ASP A 116 10.71 18.52 -9.90
N GLY A 117 11.12 17.51 -9.13
CA GLY A 117 12.34 17.53 -8.32
C GLY A 117 12.21 18.19 -6.95
N VAL A 118 11.13 18.92 -6.67
CA VAL A 118 10.91 19.69 -5.44
C VAL A 118 9.94 18.98 -4.48
N LEU A 119 10.22 19.03 -3.18
CA LEU A 119 9.37 18.41 -2.15
C LEU A 119 8.26 19.36 -1.70
N HIS A 120 7.01 18.93 -1.86
CA HIS A 120 5.81 19.62 -1.43
C HIS A 120 5.11 18.85 -0.31
N ILE A 121 4.67 19.55 0.73
CA ILE A 121 3.88 18.93 1.80
C ILE A 121 2.48 18.63 1.26
N LEU A 122 2.03 17.39 1.40
CA LEU A 122 0.65 17.00 1.10
C LEU A 122 -0.23 17.20 2.34
N GLN A 123 0.14 16.56 3.45
CA GLN A 123 -0.57 16.63 4.72
C GLN A 123 0.30 16.13 5.88
N ASP A 124 -0.03 16.56 7.09
CA ASP A 124 0.48 15.98 8.33
C ASP A 124 -0.61 15.05 8.90
N ILE A 125 -0.21 13.89 9.44
CA ILE A 125 -1.11 12.87 9.97
C ILE A 125 -0.70 12.45 11.38
N ALA A 126 -1.65 11.89 12.14
CA ALA A 126 -1.38 11.37 13.48
C ALA A 126 -0.31 10.27 13.47
N LYS A 127 0.43 10.13 14.57
CA LYS A 127 1.56 9.20 14.67
C LYS A 127 1.11 7.75 14.48
N GLU A 128 -0.04 7.41 15.04
CA GLU A 128 -0.68 6.10 14.97
C GLU A 128 -1.07 5.77 13.52
N THR A 129 -1.59 6.75 12.80
CA THR A 129 -1.93 6.61 11.37
C THR A 129 -0.66 6.40 10.53
N GLY A 130 0.41 7.13 10.81
CA GLY A 130 1.70 6.95 10.13
C GLY A 130 2.28 5.54 10.33
N LEU A 131 2.26 5.02 11.57
CA LEU A 131 2.70 3.66 11.86
C LEU A 131 1.85 2.60 11.13
N ALA A 132 0.53 2.78 11.10
CA ALA A 132 -0.38 1.90 10.37
C ALA A 132 -0.12 1.92 8.85
N LEU A 133 0.19 3.09 8.28
CA LEU A 133 0.60 3.22 6.88
C LEU A 133 1.92 2.49 6.60
N THR A 134 2.92 2.66 7.46
CA THR A 134 4.22 1.97 7.32
C THR A 134 4.03 0.46 7.32
N ALA A 135 3.28 -0.10 8.27
CA ALA A 135 3.01 -1.53 8.33
C ALA A 135 2.30 -2.04 7.08
N ARG A 136 1.30 -1.31 6.58
CA ARG A 136 0.58 -1.67 5.34
C ARG A 136 1.48 -1.61 4.11
N LEU A 137 2.34 -0.60 4.03
CA LEU A 137 3.31 -0.47 2.94
C LEU A 137 4.36 -1.60 2.97
N LYS A 138 4.79 -2.03 4.16
CA LYS A 138 5.65 -3.20 4.32
C LYS A 138 4.98 -4.48 3.83
N VAL A 139 3.70 -4.70 4.15
CA VAL A 139 2.91 -5.83 3.61
C VAL A 139 2.89 -5.79 2.08
N LEU A 140 2.57 -4.64 1.48
CA LEU A 140 2.51 -4.49 0.03
C LEU A 140 3.86 -4.79 -0.62
N GLY A 141 4.95 -4.29 -0.04
CA GLY A 141 6.32 -4.48 -0.52
C GLY A 141 6.97 -5.83 -0.17
N ASN A 142 6.23 -6.74 0.48
CA ASN A 142 6.75 -8.00 1.02
C ASN A 142 7.99 -7.81 1.93
N LEU A 143 7.94 -6.79 2.78
CA LEU A 143 8.98 -6.45 3.76
C LEU A 143 8.65 -7.05 5.14
N ASP A 144 9.66 -7.22 5.98
CA ASP A 144 9.46 -7.68 7.36
C ASP A 144 8.86 -6.56 8.22
N ILE A 145 7.61 -6.77 8.63
CA ILE A 145 6.82 -5.84 9.44
C ILE A 145 7.40 -5.69 10.85
N ALA A 146 7.99 -6.75 11.40
CA ALA A 146 8.53 -6.78 12.77
C ALA A 146 9.93 -6.17 12.86
N GLU A 147 10.68 -6.12 11.75
CA GLU A 147 11.99 -5.50 11.71
C GLU A 147 11.90 -3.99 11.47
N HIS A 148 12.36 -3.19 12.43
CA HIS A 148 12.32 -1.73 12.39
C HIS A 148 13.71 -1.08 12.52
N ARG A 149 14.77 -1.89 12.69
CA ARG A 149 16.13 -1.45 13.03
C ARG A 149 17.05 -1.42 11.82
N LEU A 150 16.69 -2.10 10.75
CA LEU A 150 17.45 -2.17 9.50
C LEU A 150 16.68 -1.50 8.35
N PRO A 151 17.39 -0.85 7.42
CA PRO A 151 16.78 -0.43 6.16
C PRO A 151 16.22 -1.64 5.41
N GLN A 152 15.10 -1.45 4.71
CA GLN A 152 14.50 -2.48 3.87
C GLN A 152 14.10 -1.90 2.52
N ASP A 153 14.27 -2.68 1.46
CA ASP A 153 13.92 -2.31 0.10
C ASP A 153 12.99 -3.37 -0.50
N GLY A 154 12.04 -2.93 -1.31
CA GLY A 154 11.12 -3.81 -2.00
C GLY A 154 10.45 -3.14 -3.18
N GLN A 155 9.49 -3.85 -3.75
CA GLN A 155 8.65 -3.36 -4.83
C GLN A 155 7.24 -3.91 -4.67
N PHE A 156 6.27 -3.17 -5.18
CA PHE A 156 4.90 -3.64 -5.24
C PHE A 156 4.16 -2.98 -6.40
N THR A 157 3.09 -3.63 -6.83
CA THR A 157 2.20 -3.11 -7.88
C THR A 157 0.80 -2.98 -7.29
N VAL A 158 0.13 -1.88 -7.60
CA VAL A 158 -1.26 -1.63 -7.19
C VAL A 158 -2.09 -1.17 -8.37
N ASP A 159 -3.32 -1.64 -8.44
CA ASP A 159 -4.28 -1.17 -9.43
C ASP A 159 -5.01 0.06 -8.89
N LEU A 160 -4.80 1.19 -9.55
CA LEU A 160 -5.35 2.49 -9.18
C LEU A 160 -6.16 3.05 -10.36
N ALA A 161 -7.49 3.10 -10.19
CA ALA A 161 -8.42 3.64 -11.18
C ALA A 161 -8.36 2.95 -12.57
N GLY A 162 -7.94 1.68 -12.61
CA GLY A 162 -7.83 0.89 -13.84
C GLY A 162 -6.40 0.79 -14.38
N ASP A 163 -5.47 1.59 -13.88
CA ASP A 163 -4.06 1.53 -14.25
C ASP A 163 -3.27 0.71 -13.22
N SER A 164 -2.45 -0.22 -13.70
CA SER A 164 -1.55 -1.00 -12.85
C SER A 164 -0.23 -0.27 -12.67
N ILE A 165 0.12 0.10 -11.44
CA ILE A 165 1.23 1.01 -11.17
C ILE A 165 2.21 0.35 -10.22
N SER A 166 3.46 0.30 -10.66
CA SER A 166 4.56 -0.28 -9.90
C SER A 166 5.30 0.79 -9.11
N PHE A 167 5.61 0.47 -7.85
CA PHE A 167 6.36 1.32 -6.94
C PHE A 167 7.58 0.56 -6.45
N ARG A 168 8.71 1.27 -6.31
CA ARG A 168 9.79 0.86 -5.41
C ARG A 168 9.52 1.45 -4.04
N ILE A 169 9.74 0.66 -3.01
CA ILE A 169 9.61 1.08 -1.62
C ILE A 169 10.96 0.91 -0.93
N ALA A 170 11.33 1.91 -0.13
CA ALA A 170 12.45 1.84 0.79
C ALA A 170 12.00 2.33 2.17
N THR A 171 12.40 1.62 3.22
CA THR A 171 12.22 2.03 4.62
C THR A 171 13.58 2.32 5.26
N LEU A 172 13.63 3.35 6.09
CA LEU A 172 14.83 3.74 6.84
C LEU A 172 14.48 3.99 8.32
N PRO A 173 15.11 3.28 9.26
CA PRO A 173 15.00 3.56 10.68
C PRO A 173 15.40 5.00 11.00
N CYS A 174 14.55 5.72 11.73
CA CYS A 174 14.77 7.08 12.20
C CYS A 174 14.49 7.15 13.71
N LYS A 175 14.88 8.26 14.36
CA LYS A 175 14.68 8.44 15.80
C LYS A 175 13.22 8.31 16.24
N GLU A 176 12.28 8.79 15.42
CA GLU A 176 10.85 8.90 15.77
C GLU A 176 9.97 7.81 15.13
N GLY A 177 10.57 6.84 14.44
CA GLY A 177 9.88 5.80 13.68
C GLY A 177 10.63 5.43 12.41
N GLU A 178 9.93 4.91 11.41
CA GLU A 178 10.53 4.59 10.11
C GLU A 178 10.12 5.59 9.05
N LYS A 179 11.10 6.14 8.35
CA LYS A 179 10.86 6.90 7.13
C LYS A 179 10.61 5.93 5.99
N VAL A 180 9.52 6.14 5.24
CA VAL A 180 9.21 5.36 4.04
C VAL A 180 9.28 6.27 2.83
N VAL A 181 9.93 5.79 1.77
CA VAL A 181 9.96 6.46 0.47
C VAL A 181 9.40 5.50 -0.57
N LEU A 182 8.41 5.97 -1.32
CA LEU A 182 7.87 5.28 -2.48
C LEU A 182 8.31 6.03 -3.71
N ARG A 183 8.89 5.33 -4.68
CA ARG A 183 9.21 5.88 -6.00
C ARG A 183 8.29 5.26 -7.02
N LEU A 184 7.57 6.09 -7.78
CA LEU A 184 6.84 5.59 -8.94
C LEU A 184 7.85 5.07 -9.95
N LEU A 185 7.70 3.80 -10.32
CA LEU A 185 8.32 3.29 -11.52
C LEU A 185 7.44 3.71 -12.69
N HIS A 186 7.93 4.60 -13.53
CA HIS A 186 7.30 4.79 -14.82
C HIS A 186 7.45 3.46 -15.57
N GLN A 187 6.33 2.79 -15.85
CA GLN A 187 6.33 1.75 -16.87
C GLN A 187 6.74 2.44 -18.17
N VAL A 188 7.97 2.19 -18.59
CA VAL A 188 8.45 2.63 -19.89
C VAL A 188 7.74 1.75 -20.91
N GLU A 189 6.52 2.12 -21.27
CA GLU A 189 5.84 1.57 -22.46
C GLU A 189 6.42 2.15 -23.76
N GLN A 190 7.32 3.12 -23.66
CA GLN A 190 7.99 3.68 -24.82
C GLN A 190 9.16 2.78 -25.21
N THR A 191 9.00 2.06 -26.32
CA THR A 191 10.13 1.70 -27.18
C THR A 191 10.91 2.98 -27.48
N LEU A 192 12.00 3.19 -26.73
CA LEU A 192 12.93 4.29 -26.97
C LEU A 192 13.59 4.04 -28.33
N ASP A 193 13.19 4.80 -29.34
CA ASP A 193 13.86 4.78 -30.62
C ASP A 193 15.27 5.38 -30.44
N LEU A 194 16.28 4.68 -30.95
CA LEU A 194 17.67 5.11 -30.97
C LEU A 194 17.82 6.52 -31.56
N ASP A 195 16.97 6.88 -32.53
CA ASP A 195 16.95 8.20 -33.17
C ASP A 195 16.51 9.33 -32.21
N THR A 196 15.85 9.01 -31.10
CA THR A 196 15.34 9.98 -30.12
C THR A 196 16.27 10.22 -28.93
N LEU A 197 17.40 9.49 -28.85
CA LEU A 197 18.34 9.55 -27.73
C LEU A 197 19.29 10.77 -27.79
N GLY A 198 19.10 11.70 -28.74
CA GLY A 198 19.90 12.92 -28.87
C GLY A 198 21.28 12.74 -29.50
N MET A 199 21.57 11.56 -30.04
CA MET A 199 22.76 11.31 -30.87
C MET A 199 22.50 11.78 -32.31
N TYR A 200 23.46 12.46 -32.93
CA TYR A 200 23.32 12.96 -34.30
C TYR A 200 24.40 12.42 -35.24
N GLY A 201 24.03 12.19 -36.50
CA GLY A 201 24.94 11.88 -37.60
C GLY A 201 25.89 10.72 -37.31
N ALA A 202 27.19 11.00 -37.28
CA ALA A 202 28.25 10.00 -37.12
C ALA A 202 28.18 9.24 -35.78
N GLN A 203 27.75 9.88 -34.68
CA GLN A 203 27.62 9.21 -33.38
C GLN A 203 26.58 8.10 -33.40
N LEU A 204 25.40 8.41 -33.96
CA LEU A 204 24.32 7.44 -34.08
C LEU A 204 24.71 6.27 -34.99
N THR A 205 25.39 6.56 -36.11
CA THR A 205 25.90 5.50 -37.01
C THR A 205 26.92 4.61 -36.32
N ALA A 206 27.89 5.18 -35.60
CA ALA A 206 28.89 4.43 -34.87
C ALA A 206 28.27 3.56 -33.76
N PHE A 207 27.29 4.11 -33.03
CA PHE A 207 26.57 3.38 -32.00
C PHE A 207 25.74 2.23 -32.58
N ARG A 208 25.00 2.46 -33.68
CA ARG A 208 24.27 1.39 -34.41
C ARG A 208 25.20 0.29 -34.91
N GLN A 209 26.36 0.63 -35.46
CA GLN A 209 27.35 -0.34 -35.93
C GLN A 209 27.95 -1.17 -34.78
N ALA A 210 28.20 -0.54 -33.63
CA ALA A 210 28.67 -1.23 -32.43
C ALA A 210 27.62 -2.23 -31.92
N LEU A 211 26.34 -1.85 -31.91
CA LEU A 211 25.23 -2.73 -31.50
C LEU A 211 25.01 -3.92 -32.45
N GLN A 212 25.44 -3.83 -33.72
CA GLN A 212 25.35 -4.93 -34.69
C GLN A 212 26.50 -5.93 -34.62
N GLN A 213 27.52 -5.69 -33.77
CA GLN A 213 28.60 -6.67 -33.61
C GLN A 213 28.09 -7.92 -32.87
N PRO A 214 28.50 -9.13 -33.29
CA PRO A 214 28.01 -10.38 -32.70
C PRO A 214 28.47 -10.57 -31.24
N GLN A 215 29.54 -9.88 -30.82
CA GLN A 215 30.07 -9.90 -29.45
C GLN A 215 30.86 -8.60 -29.18
N GLY A 216 30.82 -8.13 -27.93
CA GLY A 216 31.52 -6.92 -27.49
C GLY A 216 30.95 -6.36 -26.19
N LEU A 217 31.64 -5.38 -25.61
CA LEU A 217 31.21 -4.65 -24.41
C LEU A 217 30.88 -3.20 -24.78
N VAL A 218 29.67 -2.75 -24.43
CA VAL A 218 29.28 -1.34 -24.51
C VAL A 218 29.24 -0.78 -23.09
N LEU A 219 30.16 0.15 -22.77
CA LEU A 219 30.19 0.84 -21.49
C LEU A 219 29.44 2.18 -21.63
N VAL A 220 28.36 2.34 -20.88
CA VAL A 220 27.64 3.61 -20.77
C VAL A 220 27.89 4.14 -19.37
N ASP A 221 28.57 5.28 -19.28
CA ASP A 221 28.84 5.97 -18.01
C ASP A 221 28.05 7.28 -17.95
N TRP A 222 27.61 7.65 -16.76
CA TRP A 222 27.00 8.94 -16.50
C TRP A 222 27.44 9.46 -15.12
N PRO A 223 27.80 10.75 -15.00
CA PRO A 223 28.04 11.34 -13.69
C PRO A 223 26.71 11.54 -12.96
N HIS A 224 26.62 11.13 -11.69
CA HIS A 224 25.48 11.43 -10.83
C HIS A 224 25.32 12.96 -10.71
N ARG A 225 24.16 13.50 -11.14
CA ARG A 225 23.74 14.88 -10.87
C ARG A 225 23.01 14.99 -9.54
#